data_AF-A0A9X5C6F1-F1
#
_entry.id   AF-A0A9X5C6F1-F1
#
_cell.length_a   1.000
_cell.length_b   1.000
_cell.length_c   1.000
_cell.angle_alpha   90.00
_cell.angle_beta   90.00
_cell.angle_gamma   90.00
#
_symmetry.space_group_name_H-M   'P 1'
#
loop_
_entity.id
_entity.type
_entity.pdbx_description
1 polymer ?
#
loop_
_entity_poly.entity_id
_entity_poly.type
_entity_poly.pdbx_seq_one_letter_code
_entity_poly.pdbx_strand_id
1 'polypeptide(L)'
;MKEGIVSREIFTEVIEEVQKSYDYQEGLNNFFEKNSVDGYIYQPDCICAVIKLLHNIFIEKDTNEWISYFCFELNFGRKYKEGLVLDKDGKNINLSTIDDLYNLLTE
;
A
#
# COMPACT_ATOMS: atom_id res chain seq x y z
N MET A 1 -1.20 28.53 -7.69
CA MET A 1 -0.38 28.01 -6.57
C MET A 1 -0.56 26.50 -6.58
N LYS A 2 0.50 25.66 -6.59
CA LYS A 2 0.35 24.21 -6.35
C LYS A 2 0.37 24.00 -4.84
N GLU A 3 -0.74 24.30 -4.19
CA GLU A 3 -0.94 24.07 -2.75
C GLU A 3 -1.33 22.60 -2.50
N GLY A 4 -0.57 21.92 -1.65
CA GLY A 4 -1.09 20.88 -0.77
C GLY A 4 -1.00 19.40 -1.21
N ILE A 5 0.11 18.92 -1.78
CA ILE A 5 0.39 17.47 -1.76
C ILE A 5 0.85 17.09 -0.36
N VAL A 6 0.37 15.97 0.17
CA VAL A 6 0.85 15.37 1.43
C VAL A 6 2.37 15.21 1.36
N SER A 7 3.10 15.67 2.38
CA SER A 7 4.56 15.55 2.38
C SER A 7 4.96 14.07 2.35
N ARG A 8 6.19 13.79 1.87
CA ARG A 8 6.72 12.43 1.83
C ARG A 8 6.68 11.78 3.20
N GLU A 9 7.03 12.54 4.24
CA GLU A 9 7.07 12.08 5.62
C GLU A 9 5.68 11.65 6.08
N ILE A 10 4.67 12.51 5.91
CA ILE A 10 3.29 12.18 6.30
C ILE A 10 2.74 11.01 5.47
N PHE A 11 3.02 10.95 4.17
CA PHE A 11 2.61 9.83 3.33
C PHE A 11 3.22 8.52 3.83
N THR A 12 4.53 8.54 4.12
CA THR A 12 5.26 7.37 4.61
C THR A 12 4.70 6.89 5.93
N GLU A 13 4.53 7.79 6.90
CA GLU A 13 3.92 7.48 8.20
C GLU A 13 2.53 6.85 8.04
N VAL A 14 1.69 7.40 7.16
CA VAL A 14 0.34 6.86 6.93
C VAL A 14 0.39 5.45 6.32
N ILE A 15 1.23 5.20 5.31
CA ILE A 15 1.36 3.88 4.71
C ILE A 15 1.95 2.87 5.72
N GLU A 16 2.90 3.28 6.56
CA GLU A 16 3.44 2.44 7.63
C GLU A 16 2.38 2.08 8.68
N GLU A 17 1.49 3.00 9.06
CA GLU A 17 0.39 2.71 9.99
C GLU A 17 -0.65 1.75 9.38
N VAL A 18 -0.93 1.89 8.08
CA VAL A 18 -1.74 0.91 7.33
C VAL A 18 -1.06 -0.46 7.34
N GLN A 19 0.24 -0.51 7.06
CA GLN A 19 1.04 -1.74 7.07
C GLN A 19 1.06 -2.41 8.44
N LYS A 20 1.28 -1.65 9.51
CA LYS A 20 1.24 -2.16 10.90
C LYS A 20 -0.13 -2.77 11.23
N SER A 21 -1.20 -2.10 10.83
CA SER A 21 -2.58 -2.57 11.07
C SER A 21 -2.86 -3.86 10.29
N TYR A 22 -2.42 -3.93 9.02
CA TYR A 22 -2.54 -5.11 8.18
C TYR A 22 -1.75 -6.30 8.74
N ASP A 23 -0.46 -6.08 9.06
CA ASP A 23 0.44 -7.10 9.60
C ASP A 23 -0.05 -7.63 10.95
N TYR A 24 -0.64 -6.77 11.78
CA TYR A 24 -1.24 -7.18 13.04
C TYR A 24 -2.41 -8.15 12.82
N GLN A 25 -3.31 -7.85 11.88
CA GLN A 25 -4.43 -8.73 11.54
C GLN A 25 -3.96 -10.04 10.89
N GLU A 26 -2.99 -9.97 9.98
CA GLU A 26 -2.36 -11.16 9.39
C GLU A 26 -1.72 -12.02 10.49
N GLY A 27 -1.01 -11.40 11.43
CA GLY A 27 -0.39 -12.07 12.58
C GLY A 27 -1.39 -12.81 13.47
N LEU A 28 -2.55 -12.21 13.75
CA LEU A 28 -3.62 -12.86 14.51
C LEU A 28 -4.20 -14.06 13.77
N ASN A 29 -4.46 -13.93 12.46
CA ASN A 29 -5.00 -15.02 11.66
C ASN A 29 -3.98 -16.16 11.49
N ASN A 30 -2.70 -15.82 11.32
CA ASN A 30 -1.60 -16.79 11.32
C ASN A 30 -1.48 -17.51 12.67
N PHE A 31 -1.76 -16.85 13.80
CA PHE A 31 -1.81 -17.50 15.10
C PHE A 31 -2.97 -18.51 15.17
N PHE A 32 -4.15 -18.16 14.65
CA PHE A 32 -5.31 -19.06 14.61
C PHE A 32 -5.00 -20.32 13.80
N GLU A 33 -4.47 -20.13 12.58
CA GLU A 33 -4.06 -21.22 11.70
C GLU A 33 -3.05 -22.16 12.39
N LYS A 34 -1.98 -21.60 12.97
CA LYS A 34 -0.94 -22.37 13.68
C LYS A 34 -1.47 -23.18 14.87
N ASN A 35 -2.55 -22.72 15.50
CA ASN A 35 -3.16 -23.41 16.64
C ASN A 35 -4.40 -24.23 16.25
N SER A 36 -4.66 -24.43 14.96
CA SER A 36 -5.83 -25.17 14.45
C SER A 36 -7.15 -24.64 15.00
N VAL A 37 -7.24 -23.34 15.22
CA VAL A 37 -8.49 -22.66 15.57
C VAL A 37 -9.27 -22.44 14.28
N ASP A 38 -10.50 -22.93 14.24
CA ASP A 38 -11.40 -22.74 13.09
C ASP A 38 -11.89 -21.28 13.03
N GLY A 39 -11.83 -20.69 11.84
CA GLY A 39 -12.25 -19.32 11.55
C GLY A 39 -11.10 -18.33 11.34
N TYR A 40 -11.49 -17.06 11.11
CA TYR A 40 -10.59 -15.92 10.95
C TYR A 40 -11.13 -14.74 11.76
N ILE A 41 -10.23 -13.89 12.26
CA ILE A 41 -10.56 -12.62 12.89
C ILE A 41 -10.38 -11.53 11.83
N TYR A 42 -11.43 -10.73 11.65
CA TYR A 42 -11.37 -9.47 10.92
C TYR A 42 -11.71 -8.34 11.88
N GLN A 43 -10.70 -7.59 12.29
CA GLN A 43 -10.92 -6.51 13.24
C GLN A 43 -11.37 -5.25 12.49
N PRO A 44 -12.27 -4.46 13.08
CA PRO A 44 -12.58 -3.16 12.52
C PRO A 44 -11.31 -2.29 12.52
N ASP A 45 -11.01 -1.72 11.35
CA ASP A 45 -9.90 -0.78 11.16
C ASP A 45 -10.34 0.41 10.28
N CYS A 46 -9.39 1.29 9.98
CA CYS A 46 -9.59 2.41 9.06
C CYS A 46 -8.82 2.27 7.73
N ILE A 47 -8.24 1.09 7.42
CA ILE A 47 -7.37 0.88 6.25
C ILE A 47 -8.09 1.30 4.97
N CYS A 48 -9.29 0.76 4.72
CA CYS A 48 -10.04 1.07 3.50
C CYS A 48 -10.38 2.57 3.39
N ALA A 49 -10.69 3.23 4.51
CA ALA A 49 -11.01 4.66 4.52
C ALA A 49 -9.76 5.52 4.24
N VAL A 50 -8.63 5.17 4.84
CA VAL A 50 -7.33 5.82 4.63
C VAL A 50 -6.86 5.65 3.20
N ILE A 51 -6.90 4.44 2.66
CA ILE A 51 -6.52 4.15 1.27
C ILE A 51 -7.41 4.94 0.30
N LYS A 52 -8.73 4.96 0.52
CA LYS A 52 -9.66 5.78 -0.26
C LYS A 52 -9.31 7.28 -0.19
N LEU A 53 -8.95 7.80 0.99
CA LEU A 53 -8.55 9.19 1.13
C LEU A 53 -7.28 9.49 0.34
N LEU A 54 -6.27 8.62 0.41
CA LEU A 54 -5.03 8.78 -0.35
C LEU A 54 -5.26 8.72 -1.87
N HIS A 55 -6.10 7.80 -2.35
CA HIS A 55 -6.52 7.77 -3.76
C HIS A 55 -7.11 9.11 -4.22
N ASN A 56 -7.91 9.78 -3.36
CA ASN A 56 -8.50 11.07 -3.69
C ASN A 56 -7.47 12.22 -3.66
N ILE A 57 -6.50 12.16 -2.75
CA ILE A 57 -5.42 13.15 -2.66
C ILE A 57 -4.51 13.07 -3.90
N PHE A 58 -4.22 11.85 -4.38
CA PHE A 58 -3.33 11.59 -5.51
C PHE A 58 -4.07 11.30 -6.83
N ILE A 59 -5.34 11.71 -6.96
CA ILE A 59 -6.26 11.30 -8.04
C ILE A 59 -5.70 11.47 -9.46
N GLU A 60 -4.89 12.50 -9.70
CA GLU A 60 -4.29 12.79 -11.01
C GLU A 60 -3.17 11.81 -11.40
N LYS A 61 -2.52 11.20 -10.42
CA LYS A 61 -1.32 10.36 -10.61
C LYS A 61 -1.59 8.89 -10.30
N ASP A 62 -2.53 8.62 -9.41
CA ASP A 62 -2.92 7.29 -8.98
C ASP A 62 -3.93 6.60 -9.92
N THR A 63 -3.70 6.76 -11.23
CA THR A 63 -4.66 6.38 -12.29
C THR A 63 -4.87 4.88 -12.46
N ASN A 64 -3.94 4.05 -11.97
CA ASN A 64 -4.02 2.59 -12.00
C ASN A 64 -4.15 1.98 -10.59
N GLU A 65 -4.67 2.75 -9.63
CA GLU A 65 -4.78 2.34 -8.22
C GLU A 65 -3.45 1.84 -7.64
N TRP A 66 -2.35 2.51 -7.98
CA TRP A 66 -0.99 2.19 -7.55
C TRP A 66 -0.86 2.08 -6.04
N ILE A 67 -1.59 2.91 -5.28
CA ILE A 67 -1.61 2.84 -3.81
C ILE A 67 -2.17 1.49 -3.33
N SER A 68 -3.34 1.07 -3.84
CA SER A 68 -3.95 -0.21 -3.48
C SER A 68 -3.13 -1.39 -3.98
N TYR A 69 -2.60 -1.31 -5.20
CA TYR A 69 -1.72 -2.32 -5.77
C TYR A 69 -0.46 -2.52 -4.92
N PHE A 70 0.19 -1.44 -4.48
CA PHE A 70 1.36 -1.51 -3.61
C PHE A 70 1.02 -2.13 -2.25
N CYS A 71 -0.04 -1.68 -1.59
CA CYS A 71 -0.42 -2.16 -0.26
C CYS A 71 -0.83 -3.64 -0.27
N PHE A 72 -1.68 -4.06 -1.21
CA PHE A 72 -2.33 -5.38 -1.16
C PHE A 72 -1.67 -6.41 -2.09
N GLU A 73 -1.49 -6.08 -3.37
CA GLU A 73 -0.94 -7.02 -4.35
C GLU A 73 0.55 -7.24 -4.14
N LEU A 74 1.31 -6.16 -3.88
CA LEU A 74 2.74 -6.24 -3.60
C LEU A 74 3.07 -6.47 -2.12
N ASN A 75 2.08 -6.52 -1.22
CA ASN A 75 2.28 -6.62 0.23
C ASN A 75 3.31 -5.59 0.72
N PHE A 76 3.01 -4.31 0.50
CA PHE A 76 3.87 -3.18 0.86
C PHE A 76 5.30 -3.30 0.27
N GLY A 77 5.38 -3.70 -0.99
CA GLY A 77 6.64 -3.91 -1.72
C GLY A 77 7.34 -5.25 -1.46
N ARG A 78 6.94 -6.03 -0.45
CA ARG A 78 7.60 -7.31 -0.09
C ARG A 78 7.58 -8.36 -1.18
N LYS A 79 6.55 -8.36 -2.04
CA LYS A 79 6.40 -9.29 -3.17
C LYS A 79 7.00 -8.75 -4.48
N TYR A 80 7.52 -7.52 -4.47
CA TYR A 80 8.09 -6.90 -5.67
C TYR A 80 9.29 -7.69 -6.20
N LYS A 81 9.39 -7.77 -7.53
CA LYS A 81 10.54 -8.34 -8.26
C LYS A 81 10.76 -7.53 -9.53
N GLU A 82 12.01 -7.39 -9.93
CA GLU A 82 12.36 -6.72 -11.20
C GLU A 82 11.59 -7.35 -12.37
N GLY A 83 10.94 -6.51 -13.18
CA GLY A 83 10.14 -6.95 -14.34
C GLY A 83 8.72 -7.41 -14.00
N LEU A 84 8.30 -7.35 -12.73
CA LEU A 84 6.93 -7.68 -12.33
C LEU A 84 5.93 -6.58 -12.71
N VAL A 85 6.33 -5.32 -12.58
CA VAL A 85 5.49 -4.15 -12.86
C VAL A 85 6.13 -3.38 -14.00
N LEU A 86 5.43 -3.32 -15.13
CA LEU A 86 5.93 -2.68 -16.35
C LEU A 86 4.99 -1.54 -16.76
N ASP A 87 5.56 -0.46 -17.28
CA ASP A 87 4.78 0.57 -17.96
C ASP A 87 4.31 0.10 -19.35
N LYS A 88 3.55 0.96 -20.03
CA LYS A 88 3.02 0.71 -21.38
C LYS A 88 4.10 0.42 -22.44
N ASP A 89 5.33 0.85 -22.20
CA ASP A 89 6.47 0.73 -23.11
C ASP A 89 7.36 -0.48 -22.71
N GLY A 90 6.94 -1.25 -21.71
CA GLY A 90 7.66 -2.43 -21.20
C GLY A 90 8.82 -2.09 -20.27
N LYS A 91 8.93 -0.84 -19.80
CA LYS A 91 9.95 -0.42 -18.84
C LYS A 91 9.49 -0.75 -17.43
N ASN A 92 10.42 -1.25 -16.61
CA ASN A 92 10.16 -1.57 -15.22
C ASN A 92 9.78 -0.32 -14.40
N ILE A 93 8.70 -0.43 -13.61
CA ILE A 93 8.29 0.53 -12.60
C ILE A 93 8.77 -0.03 -11.26
N ASN A 94 9.67 0.68 -10.58
CA ASN A 94 10.11 0.28 -9.25
C ASN A 94 9.00 0.58 -8.23
N LEU A 95 8.58 -0.45 -7.49
CA LEU A 95 7.61 -0.36 -6.39
C LEU A 95 8.08 -1.19 -5.20
N SER A 96 9.38 -1.23 -4.97
CA SER A 96 10.01 -2.02 -3.91
C SER A 96 9.83 -1.41 -2.52
N THR A 97 9.64 -0.09 -2.44
CA THR A 97 9.55 0.66 -1.19
C THR A 97 8.42 1.69 -1.21
N ILE A 98 8.04 2.19 -0.03
CA ILE A 98 7.07 3.29 0.10
C ILE A 98 7.58 4.56 -0.59
N ASP A 99 8.89 4.79 -0.56
CA ASP A 99 9.53 5.92 -1.26
C ASP A 99 9.40 5.81 -2.77
N ASP A 100 9.54 4.62 -3.33
CA ASP A 100 9.33 4.37 -4.76
C ASP A 100 7.87 4.67 -5.16
N LEU A 101 6.91 4.24 -4.34
CA LEU A 101 5.50 4.56 -4.54
C LEU A 101 5.27 6.09 -4.50
N TYR A 102 5.82 6.79 -3.51
CA TYR A 102 5.65 8.25 -3.41
C TYR A 102 6.27 8.98 -4.61
N ASN A 103 7.43 8.53 -5.08
CA ASN A 103 8.06 9.09 -6.27
C ASN A 103 7.15 8.92 -7.50
N LEU A 104 6.59 7.72 -7.70
CA LEU A 104 5.65 7.45 -8.79
C LEU A 104 4.41 8.36 -8.75
N LEU A 105 3.94 8.72 -7.55
CA LEU A 105 2.75 9.55 -7.35
C LEU A 105 3.03 11.05 -7.43
N THR A 106 4.29 11.48 -7.47
CA THR A 106 4.67 12.91 -7.41
C THR A 106 5.51 13.40 -8.59
N GLU A 107 6.10 12.50 -9.38
CA GLU A 107 6.68 12.75 -10.70
C GLU A 107 5.59 12.93 -11.77
#